data_AF-A0A8X6QMC6-F1
#
_entry.id   AF-A0A8X6QMC6-F1
#
_cell.length_a   1.000
_cell.length_b   1.000
_cell.length_c   1.000
_cell.angle_alpha   90.00
_cell.angle_beta   90.00
_cell.angle_gamma   90.00
#
_symmetry.space_group_name_H-M   'P 1'
#
loop_
_entity.id
_entity.type
_entity.pdbx_description
1 polymer ?
#
loop_
_entity_poly.entity_id
_entity_poly.type
_entity_poly.pdbx_seq_one_letter_code
_entity_poly.pdbx_strand_id
1 'polypeptide(L)'
;MDSLITGFLEDKLNMFHMNQDTLQTYEMKPIAVVLLMLVVISVIQAKKKYCPKKSSAICVRASNKCCDDCDCDGDMICCQENCGNTCHKPVAKKTDGEKVKPSSTCSIDPK
;
A
#
# COMPACT_ATOMS: atom_id res chain seq x y z
N MET A 1 -18.23 -12.18 9.00
CA MET A 1 -17.07 -13.07 9.26
C MET A 1 -16.61 -13.62 7.92
N ASP A 2 -16.11 -12.78 7.01
CA ASP A 2 -14.77 -12.15 7.03
C ASP A 2 -13.61 -13.14 6.81
N SER A 3 -13.84 -14.27 6.12
CA SER A 3 -12.77 -15.26 5.93
C SER A 3 -12.60 -15.83 4.52
N LEU A 4 -13.51 -15.60 3.57
CA LEU A 4 -13.29 -16.00 2.15
C LEU A 4 -12.77 -14.86 1.25
N ILE A 5 -12.94 -13.60 1.66
CA ILE A 5 -12.50 -12.43 0.88
C ILE A 5 -10.99 -12.22 1.04
N THR A 6 -10.44 -12.58 2.20
CA THR A 6 -9.07 -12.26 2.62
C THR A 6 -8.02 -13.06 1.85
N GLY A 7 -8.32 -14.28 1.39
CA GLY A 7 -7.37 -15.08 0.56
C GLY A 7 -7.45 -14.81 -0.94
N PHE A 8 -8.55 -14.24 -1.44
CA PHE A 8 -8.78 -14.03 -2.89
C PHE A 8 -8.12 -12.74 -3.42
N LEU A 9 -7.72 -11.84 -2.53
CA LEU A 9 -7.10 -10.56 -2.85
C LEU A 9 -5.60 -10.66 -3.15
N GLU A 10 -4.89 -11.61 -2.55
CA GLU A 10 -3.42 -11.63 -2.55
C GLU A 10 -2.80 -12.22 -3.84
N ASP A 11 -3.51 -13.09 -4.59
CA ASP A 11 -2.98 -13.69 -5.84
C ASP A 11 -3.35 -12.96 -7.15
N LYS A 12 -4.45 -12.18 -7.20
CA LYS A 12 -4.96 -11.59 -8.46
C LYS A 12 -4.23 -10.30 -8.88
N LEU A 13 -3.44 -9.67 -8.01
CA LEU A 13 -2.54 -8.59 -8.42
C LEU A 13 -1.42 -9.12 -9.34
N ASN A 14 -1.10 -10.43 -9.28
CA ASN A 14 -0.08 -11.05 -10.12
C ASN A 14 -0.59 -11.46 -11.53
N MET A 15 -1.86 -11.19 -11.86
CA MET A 15 -2.42 -11.41 -13.21
C MET A 15 -2.61 -10.10 -14.00
N PHE A 16 -1.99 -9.00 -13.56
CA PHE A 16 -1.91 -7.75 -14.33
C PHE A 16 -0.66 -7.69 -15.23
N HIS A 17 -0.14 -8.85 -15.64
CA HIS A 17 0.75 -9.01 -16.78
C HIS A 17 0.07 -9.95 -17.77
N MET A 18 -0.70 -9.41 -18.72
CA MET A 18 -0.74 -9.87 -20.11
C MET A 18 -1.90 -9.25 -20.89
N ASN A 19 -1.49 -8.57 -21.96
CA ASN A 19 -2.17 -8.36 -23.23
C ASN A 19 -3.29 -7.32 -23.34
N GLN A 20 -2.93 -6.34 -24.15
CA GLN A 20 -3.69 -5.24 -24.72
C GLN A 20 -4.71 -5.73 -25.78
N ASP A 21 -5.33 -6.91 -25.60
CA ASP A 21 -6.12 -7.60 -26.64
C ASP A 21 -7.52 -8.04 -26.19
N THR A 22 -8.19 -7.30 -25.30
CA THR A 22 -9.62 -7.54 -25.00
C THR A 22 -10.50 -6.30 -25.21
N LEU A 23 -10.08 -5.41 -26.11
CA LEU A 23 -10.87 -4.26 -26.54
C LEU A 23 -11.61 -4.49 -27.87
N GLN A 24 -11.74 -5.74 -28.33
CA GLN A 24 -12.48 -6.05 -29.55
C GLN A 24 -13.70 -6.93 -29.27
N THR A 25 -14.85 -6.31 -29.48
CA THR A 25 -16.16 -6.94 -29.76
C THR A 25 -16.95 -7.42 -28.53
N TYR A 26 -17.37 -6.46 -27.71
CA TYR A 26 -18.54 -6.64 -26.85
C TYR A 26 -19.63 -5.68 -27.35
N GLU A 27 -20.69 -6.22 -27.98
CA GLU A 27 -21.99 -5.56 -28.21
C GLU A 27 -22.74 -5.33 -26.87
N MET A 28 -21.99 -4.98 -25.82
CA MET A 28 -22.52 -4.79 -24.49
C MET A 28 -23.23 -3.45 -24.49
N LYS A 29 -24.50 -3.45 -24.10
CA LYS A 29 -25.19 -2.21 -23.73
C LYS A 29 -24.22 -1.41 -22.84
N PRO A 30 -23.89 -0.16 -23.20
CA PRO A 30 -22.93 0.65 -22.43
C PRO A 30 -23.37 0.74 -20.96
N ILE A 31 -24.67 0.63 -20.71
CA ILE A 31 -25.29 0.50 -19.39
C ILE A 31 -24.72 -0.69 -18.59
N ALA A 32 -24.59 -1.88 -19.17
CA ALA A 32 -24.09 -3.07 -18.47
C ALA A 32 -22.61 -2.94 -18.08
N VAL A 33 -21.79 -2.34 -18.97
CA VAL A 33 -20.37 -2.09 -18.69
C VAL A 33 -20.20 -1.03 -17.60
N VAL A 34 -20.98 0.05 -17.67
CA VAL A 34 -20.98 1.10 -16.63
C VAL A 34 -21.42 0.53 -15.28
N LEU A 35 -22.46 -0.32 -15.24
CA LEU A 35 -22.89 -0.99 -14.01
C LEU A 35 -21.78 -1.90 -13.45
N LEU A 36 -21.11 -2.70 -14.28
CA LEU A 36 -19.98 -3.54 -13.87
C LEU A 36 -18.82 -2.70 -13.32
N MET A 37 -18.46 -1.61 -13.98
CA MET A 37 -17.39 -0.71 -13.52
C MET A 37 -17.75 -0.06 -12.17
N LEU A 38 -18.98 0.39 -11.97
CA LEU A 38 -19.44 0.96 -10.70
C LEU A 38 -19.39 -0.06 -9.55
N VAL A 39 -19.77 -1.31 -9.82
CA VAL A 39 -19.64 -2.41 -8.85
C VAL A 39 -18.18 -2.63 -8.49
N VAL A 40 -17.27 -2.71 -9.48
CA VAL A 40 -15.83 -2.87 -9.24
C VAL A 40 -15.28 -1.69 -8.42
N ILE A 41 -15.65 -0.44 -8.75
CA ILE A 41 -15.21 0.76 -8.02
C ILE A 41 -15.70 0.73 -6.57
N SER A 42 -16.93 0.29 -6.31
CA SER A 42 -17.47 0.22 -4.95
C SER A 42 -16.74 -0.77 -4.03
N VAL A 43 -16.08 -1.78 -4.61
CA VAL A 43 -15.30 -2.78 -3.88
C VAL A 43 -13.90 -2.25 -3.50
N ILE A 44 -13.38 -1.26 -4.24
CA ILE A 44 -12.04 -0.69 -4.03
C ILE A 44 -12.11 0.46 -3.01
N GLN A 45 -12.54 0.18 -1.77
CA GLN A 45 -12.42 1.16 -0.69
C GLN A 45 -11.00 1.15 -0.11
N ALA A 46 -10.12 1.98 -0.66
CA ALA A 46 -8.78 2.16 -0.13
C ALA A 46 -8.84 2.89 1.23
N LYS A 47 -8.68 2.16 2.34
CA LYS A 47 -8.51 2.76 3.66
C LYS A 47 -7.19 3.52 3.67
N LYS A 48 -7.23 4.84 3.90
CA LYS A 48 -6.01 5.64 4.07
C LYS A 48 -5.25 5.15 5.32
N LYS A 49 -4.01 4.72 5.11
CA LYS A 49 -3.08 4.29 6.16
C LYS A 49 -2.15 5.48 6.50
N TYR A 50 -2.04 5.84 7.78
CA TYR A 50 -1.17 6.92 8.26
C TYR A 50 -0.07 6.37 9.19
N CYS A 51 1.08 7.05 9.22
CA CYS A 51 2.12 6.76 10.21
C CYS A 51 1.69 7.17 11.61
N PRO A 52 2.17 6.53 12.67
CA PRO A 52 1.99 7.01 14.04
C PRO A 52 2.74 8.33 14.26
N LYS A 53 2.47 8.98 15.40
CA LYS A 53 3.21 10.17 15.81
C LYS A 53 4.70 9.81 16.02
N LYS A 54 5.58 10.67 15.52
CA LYS A 54 7.03 10.51 15.61
C LYS A 54 7.51 10.50 17.06
N SER A 55 8.46 9.63 17.38
CA SER A 55 9.08 9.60 18.71
C SER A 55 9.95 10.84 18.96
N SER A 56 9.97 11.38 20.18
CA SER A 56 10.87 12.50 20.55
C SER A 56 12.28 12.04 20.95
N ALA A 57 12.66 10.80 20.64
CA ALA A 57 13.97 10.26 20.97
C ALA A 57 15.10 11.03 20.25
N ILE A 58 16.17 11.32 20.99
CA ILE A 58 17.37 11.96 20.43
C ILE A 58 18.11 10.94 19.57
N CYS A 59 18.47 11.35 18.36
CA CYS A 59 19.21 10.50 17.45
C CYS A 59 20.71 10.71 17.53
N VAL A 60 21.43 9.62 17.80
CA VAL A 60 22.91 9.60 17.74
C VAL A 60 23.40 9.07 16.40
N ARG A 61 22.67 8.10 15.82
CA ARG A 61 22.98 7.50 14.52
C ARG A 61 21.69 7.08 13.83
N ALA A 62 21.45 7.60 12.63
CA ALA A 62 20.32 7.18 11.81
C ALA A 62 20.59 5.78 11.24
N SER A 63 19.55 4.94 11.20
CA SER A 63 19.58 3.64 10.55
C SER A 63 18.23 3.36 9.92
N ASN A 64 18.20 3.18 8.60
CA ASN A 64 16.98 2.85 7.88
C ASN A 64 16.74 1.36 7.96
N LYS A 65 15.56 0.97 8.45
CA LYS A 65 15.08 -0.41 8.45
C LYS A 65 14.16 -0.75 7.27
N CYS A 66 13.70 0.28 6.55
CA CYS A 66 12.87 0.16 5.35
C CYS A 66 13.09 1.38 4.44
N CYS A 67 12.76 1.24 3.16
CA CYS A 67 12.78 2.30 2.15
C CYS A 67 11.43 2.44 1.42
N ASP A 68 10.63 1.39 1.44
CA ASP A 68 9.27 1.32 0.93
C ASP A 68 8.39 0.49 1.87
N ASP A 69 7.06 0.58 1.71
CA ASP A 69 6.13 -0.29 2.44
C ASP A 69 6.38 -1.77 2.15
N CYS A 70 6.86 -2.11 0.94
CA CYS A 70 7.16 -3.49 0.55
C CYS A 70 8.32 -4.11 1.33
N ASP A 71 9.16 -3.30 1.98
CA ASP A 71 10.23 -3.79 2.85
C ASP A 71 9.70 -4.21 4.24
N CYS A 72 8.44 -3.89 4.54
CA CYS A 72 7.81 -4.17 5.81
C CYS A 72 6.93 -5.43 5.72
N ASP A 73 6.90 -6.21 6.81
CA ASP A 73 6.10 -7.42 6.87
C ASP A 73 4.59 -7.12 6.91
N GLY A 74 3.83 -7.83 6.08
CA GLY A 74 2.36 -7.82 6.07
C GLY A 74 1.75 -6.45 5.75
N ASP A 75 0.90 -5.95 6.64
CA ASP A 75 0.14 -4.70 6.45
C ASP A 75 0.87 -3.44 6.93
N MET A 76 2.13 -3.58 7.36
CA MET A 76 2.94 -2.50 7.91
C MET A 76 3.36 -1.52 6.81
N ILE A 77 3.66 -0.28 7.22
CA ILE A 77 4.06 0.80 6.33
C ILE A 77 5.39 1.38 6.78
N CYS A 78 6.18 1.89 5.83
CA CYS A 78 7.47 2.49 6.14
C CYS A 78 7.31 3.96 6.53
N CYS A 79 7.73 4.30 7.75
CA CYS A 79 7.56 5.64 8.32
C CYS A 79 8.92 6.27 8.64
N GLN A 80 8.99 7.58 8.49
CA GLN A 80 10.18 8.36 8.83
C GLN A 80 10.21 8.66 10.32
N GLU A 81 11.19 8.12 11.02
CA GLU A 81 11.46 8.39 12.43
C GLU A 81 12.64 9.36 12.59
N ASN A 82 12.98 9.71 13.83
CA ASN A 82 14.10 10.63 14.10
C ASN A 82 15.45 9.96 13.85
N CYS A 83 15.50 8.64 13.85
CA CYS A 83 16.69 7.84 13.59
C CYS A 83 16.59 6.99 12.33
N GLY A 84 16.14 7.59 11.24
CA GLY A 84 15.94 6.88 9.98
C GLY A 84 14.55 6.27 9.90
N ASN A 85 14.37 5.34 8.98
CA ASN A 85 13.06 4.78 8.64
C ASN A 85 12.76 3.51 9.44
N THR A 86 11.51 3.31 9.85
CA THR A 86 11.08 2.11 10.57
C THR A 86 9.68 1.69 10.14
N CYS A 87 9.44 0.37 10.10
CA CYS A 87 8.13 -0.20 9.81
C CYS A 87 7.18 -0.01 11.00
N HIS A 88 6.01 0.58 10.75
CA HIS A 88 4.97 0.76 11.75
C HIS A 88 3.64 0.18 11.30
N LYS A 89 2.81 -0.23 12.26
CA LYS A 89 1.41 -0.52 11.99
C LYS A 89 0.69 0.79 11.63
N PRO A 90 -0.09 0.82 10.54
CA PRO A 90 -0.78 2.01 10.13
C PRO A 90 -1.87 2.40 11.13
N VAL A 91 -2.06 3.70 11.34
CA VAL A 91 -3.15 4.24 12.15
C VAL A 91 -4.22 4.84 11.24
N ALA A 92 -5.49 4.79 11.67
CA ALA A 92 -6.62 5.25 10.85
C ALA A 92 -6.79 6.78 10.87
N LYS A 93 -6.22 7.47 11.87
CA LYS A 93 -6.31 8.93 12.02
C LYS A 93 -5.05 9.58 11.51
N LYS A 94 -5.18 10.72 10.81
CA LYS A 94 -4.03 11.51 10.38
C LYS A 94 -3.25 12.00 11.61
N THR A 95 -1.94 11.84 11.56
CA THR A 95 -0.98 12.33 12.56
C THR A 95 0.02 13.29 11.90
N ASP A 96 1.00 13.74 12.68
CA ASP A 96 2.21 14.43 12.25
C ASP A 96 3.33 13.49 11.75
N GLY A 97 3.11 12.17 11.79
CA GLY A 97 4.05 11.20 11.25
C GLY A 97 4.11 11.22 9.72
N GLU A 98 5.29 11.02 9.17
CA GLU A 98 5.53 11.05 7.73
C GLU A 98 5.80 9.64 7.19
N LYS A 99 5.11 9.30 6.10
CA LYS A 99 5.33 8.05 5.36
C LYS A 99 6.52 8.24 4.41
N VAL A 100 7.41 7.25 4.37
CA VAL A 100 8.53 7.25 3.43
C VAL A 100 7.98 7.15 1.99
N LYS A 101 8.53 7.96 1.10
CA LYS A 101 8.31 7.81 -0.35
C LYS A 101 9.50 7.02 -0.91
N PRO A 102 9.27 5.96 -1.70
CA PRO A 102 10.36 5.21 -2.29
C PRO A 102 11.27 6.13 -3.10
N SER A 103 12.58 6.01 -2.86
CA SER A 103 13.63 6.78 -3.50
C SER A 103 14.82 5.90 -3.79
N SER A 104 15.46 6.08 -4.95
CA SER A 104 16.68 5.37 -5.33
C SER A 104 17.89 5.69 -4.44
N THR A 105 17.80 6.72 -3.61
CA THR A 105 18.85 7.12 -2.66
C THR A 105 18.69 6.49 -1.28
N CYS A 106 17.58 5.80 -1.00
CA CYS A 106 17.40 5.10 0.26
C CYS A 106 18.12 3.75 0.24
N SER A 107 18.74 3.38 1.35
CA SER A 107 19.36 2.07 1.55
C SER A 107 19.07 1.58 2.95
N ILE A 108 18.77 0.28 3.08
CA ILE A 108 18.51 -0.39 4.36
C ILE A 108 19.86 -0.74 4.99
N ASP A 109 20.06 -0.32 6.25
CA ASP A 109 21.29 -0.59 6.97
C ASP A 109 21.32 -2.05 7.50
N PRO A 110 22.46 -2.75 7.37
CA PRO A 110 22.63 -4.06 7.97
C PRO A 110 22.52 -3.98 9.50
N LYS A 111 22.02 -5.06 10.09
CA LYS A 111 21.78 -5.18 11.53
C LYS A 111 23.04 -5.50 12.30
#